data_AF-A0A9P1AXW2-F1
#
_entry.id   AF-A0A9P1AXW2-F1
#
_cell.length_a   1.000
_cell.length_b   1.000
_cell.length_c   1.000
_cell.angle_alpha   90.00
_cell.angle_beta   90.00
_cell.angle_gamma   90.00
#
_symmetry.space_group_name_H-M   'P 1'
#
loop_
_entity.id
_entity.type
_entity.pdbx_description
1 polymer ?
#
loop_
_entity_poly.entity_id
_entity_poly.type
_entity_poly.pdbx_seq_one_letter_code
_entity_poly.pdbx_strand_id
1 'polypeptide(L)'
;MKRNTPKSLQTYSAFILVITVADLVNGVSVLWKSIRLSPTDDTIFVMFHGACELYSKDLLRRAEFWYAVSIQAVILNHFVLIASYIYRLLVITKPFDQFDRKVVSIIVYTYSAVHFCYFMWVLVKALRPFEEINEAVAAYRPELIGSNWTYYAVLDLNSPSQIVMNILSIYLPWIVLLVALICRWRISHYLSSFQFSANMKQLQKSVVYVLYAQTLGPALTAMTAVFYIIVRGWGAFNIYLFENLMMTPVSLMVLVNPIVTIGFVVPYRAAFLKLFNFNNYSNNLRLVAVEKLPRIGILPILPIIMSALPQLYYFPIRGFAEYIRLLFVDNGVKFEDHRVPKDDVEWPKLKKTMIFGQVPCLRINGKELVQTGTIMRYLGKVYDLNGANDDEAAFIDMFFEGVRDVRIKYIRYIYHNEETREQFVNVTLPAALEKLEALFKVHPGDFVIGNKISYADYILFEELDVYNTLDDSILNKFPVLKAFRERIWNRKNLKTYLEKRVADKVWINAIDRQ
;
A
#
# COMPACT_ATOMS: atom_id res chain seq x y z
N MET A 1 -14.77 22.95 -37.77
CA MET A 1 -15.87 22.70 -36.79
C MET A 1 -15.42 23.14 -35.41
N LYS A 2 -16.16 24.06 -34.77
CA LYS A 2 -15.91 24.45 -33.37
C LYS A 2 -15.93 23.18 -32.50
N ARG A 3 -14.83 22.90 -31.80
CA ARG A 3 -14.69 21.81 -30.83
C ARG A 3 -15.58 22.09 -29.61
N ASN A 4 -16.88 21.93 -29.77
CA ASN A 4 -17.77 21.81 -28.61
C ASN A 4 -17.66 20.37 -28.13
N THR A 5 -17.00 20.18 -27.00
CA THR A 5 -17.12 18.98 -26.18
C THR A 5 -18.61 18.62 -26.10
N PRO A 6 -19.05 17.39 -26.44
CA PRO A 6 -20.46 17.02 -26.38
C PRO A 6 -21.08 17.47 -25.06
N LYS A 7 -22.20 18.21 -25.10
CA LYS A 7 -22.87 18.76 -23.89
C LYS A 7 -23.18 17.66 -22.85
N SER A 8 -23.26 16.39 -23.25
CA SER A 8 -23.38 15.21 -22.39
C SER A 8 -22.21 15.02 -21.42
N LEU A 9 -21.00 15.48 -21.76
CA LEU A 9 -19.82 15.40 -20.89
C LEU A 9 -19.85 16.39 -19.71
N GLN A 10 -20.70 17.42 -19.73
CA GLN A 10 -20.85 18.35 -18.59
C GLN A 10 -21.73 17.76 -17.46
N THR A 11 -22.70 16.92 -17.79
CA THR A 11 -23.49 16.19 -16.77
C THR A 11 -22.62 15.16 -16.05
N TYR A 12 -21.61 14.63 -16.76
CA TYR A 12 -20.64 13.71 -16.19
C TYR A 12 -19.78 14.33 -15.08
N SER A 13 -19.33 15.57 -15.22
CA SER A 13 -18.57 16.26 -14.17
C SER A 13 -19.37 16.48 -12.89
N ALA A 14 -20.69 16.64 -12.98
CA ALA A 14 -21.56 16.77 -11.81
C ALA A 14 -21.61 15.47 -10.99
N PHE A 15 -21.75 14.32 -11.65
CA PHE A 15 -21.73 13.02 -10.97
C PHE A 15 -20.40 12.74 -10.26
N ILE A 16 -19.26 13.06 -10.91
CA ILE A 16 -17.95 12.86 -10.29
C ILE A 16 -17.77 13.80 -9.09
N LEU A 17 -18.22 15.06 -9.18
CA LEU A 17 -18.11 16.01 -8.08
C LEU A 17 -18.92 15.55 -6.87
N VAL A 18 -20.17 15.10 -7.07
CA VAL A 18 -21.02 14.58 -5.99
C VAL A 18 -20.36 13.37 -5.34
N ILE A 19 -19.85 12.41 -6.12
CA ILE A 19 -19.13 11.24 -5.59
C ILE A 19 -17.91 11.69 -4.78
N THR A 20 -17.10 12.61 -5.32
CA THR A 20 -15.87 13.08 -4.67
C THR A 20 -16.17 13.76 -3.33
N VAL A 21 -17.22 14.59 -3.27
CA VAL A 21 -17.64 15.27 -2.04
C VAL A 21 -18.16 14.27 -1.02
N ALA A 22 -19.00 13.32 -1.45
CA ALA A 22 -19.53 12.30 -0.55
C ALA A 22 -18.44 11.34 -0.05
N ASP A 23 -17.47 10.96 -0.88
CA ASP A 23 -16.27 10.21 -0.47
C ASP A 23 -15.42 10.98 0.53
N LEU A 24 -15.20 12.28 0.32
CA LEU A 24 -14.47 13.13 1.26
C LEU A 24 -15.20 13.25 2.60
N VAL A 25 -16.51 13.49 2.58
CA VAL A 25 -17.36 13.58 3.78
C VAL A 25 -17.33 12.25 4.55
N ASN A 26 -17.45 11.12 3.84
CA ASN A 26 -17.35 9.81 4.47
C ASN A 26 -15.95 9.57 5.05
N GLY A 27 -14.90 9.97 4.32
CA GLY A 27 -13.51 9.83 4.77
C GLY A 27 -13.20 10.62 6.04
N VAL A 28 -13.60 11.89 6.07
CA VAL A 28 -13.49 12.73 7.26
C VAL A 28 -14.30 12.13 8.41
N SER A 29 -15.53 11.69 8.15
CA SER A 29 -16.39 11.05 9.14
C SER A 29 -15.76 9.80 9.75
N VAL A 30 -15.16 8.91 8.95
CA VAL A 30 -14.48 7.69 9.43
C VAL A 30 -13.25 8.03 10.29
N LEU A 31 -12.38 8.92 9.82
CA LEU A 31 -11.18 9.35 10.56
C LEU A 31 -11.52 10.07 11.87
N TRP A 32 -12.59 10.86 11.85
CA TRP A 32 -13.05 11.59 13.02
C TRP A 32 -13.51 10.64 14.13
N LYS A 33 -14.17 9.54 13.76
CA LYS A 33 -14.85 8.62 14.69
C LYS A 33 -14.04 7.42 15.15
N SER A 34 -13.26 6.79 14.28
CA SER A 34 -12.65 5.47 14.50
C SER A 34 -13.61 4.48 15.19
N ILE A 35 -14.64 4.05 14.46
CA ILE A 35 -15.72 3.20 14.97
C ILE A 35 -15.19 1.85 15.45
N ARG A 36 -15.62 1.43 16.64
CA ARG A 36 -15.48 0.07 17.19
C ARG A 36 -16.88 -0.55 17.28
N LEU A 37 -17.03 -1.79 16.85
CA LEU A 37 -18.28 -2.51 16.91
C LEU A 37 -18.19 -3.65 17.93
N SER A 38 -19.15 -3.68 18.85
CA SER A 38 -19.30 -4.73 19.86
C SER A 38 -20.66 -5.39 19.65
N PRO A 39 -20.73 -6.54 18.97
CA PRO A 39 -21.99 -7.24 18.76
C PRO A 39 -22.50 -7.87 20.07
N THR A 40 -23.82 -7.87 20.23
CA THR A 40 -24.63 -8.61 21.21
C THR A 40 -25.82 -9.22 20.44
N ASP A 41 -26.43 -10.31 20.91
CA ASP A 41 -27.36 -11.18 20.14
C ASP A 41 -28.09 -10.53 18.94
N ASP A 42 -29.00 -9.58 19.22
CA ASP A 42 -29.76 -8.81 18.23
C ASP A 42 -29.42 -7.31 18.18
N THR A 43 -28.32 -6.91 18.83
CA THR A 43 -27.95 -5.50 18.98
C THR A 43 -26.48 -5.26 18.70
N ILE A 44 -26.14 -4.11 18.12
CA ILE A 44 -24.73 -3.75 17.90
C ILE A 44 -24.41 -2.51 18.73
N PHE A 45 -23.45 -2.65 19.62
CA PHE A 45 -22.84 -1.53 20.33
C PHE A 45 -21.80 -0.86 19.46
N VAL A 46 -21.89 0.46 19.33
CA VAL A 46 -20.93 1.26 18.58
C VAL A 46 -20.18 2.15 19.57
N MET A 47 -18.85 2.01 19.61
CA MET A 47 -17.97 2.87 20.41
C MET A 47 -17.09 3.68 19.46
N PHE A 48 -16.63 4.84 19.91
CA PHE A 48 -15.78 5.72 19.10
C PHE A 48 -14.46 5.96 19.80
N HIS A 49 -13.37 5.90 19.04
CA HIS A 49 -12.02 6.07 19.56
C HIS A 49 -11.15 6.89 18.58
N GLY A 50 -11.66 8.05 18.15
CA GLY A 50 -11.08 8.89 17.10
C GLY A 50 -10.76 10.31 17.56
N ALA A 51 -10.37 11.18 16.62
CA ALA A 51 -10.07 12.60 16.88
C ALA A 51 -11.26 13.36 17.52
N CYS A 52 -12.45 12.78 17.44
CA CYS A 52 -13.62 13.18 18.17
C CYS A 52 -13.40 13.28 19.69
N GLU A 53 -12.48 12.53 20.30
CA GLU A 53 -12.20 12.64 21.75
C GLU A 53 -11.58 13.99 22.17
N LEU A 54 -11.07 14.79 21.23
CA LEU A 54 -10.30 16.01 21.50
C LEU A 54 -11.12 17.30 21.63
N TYR A 55 -12.42 17.31 21.29
CA TYR A 55 -13.26 18.53 21.35
C TYR A 55 -14.37 18.43 22.43
N SER A 56 -15.11 19.51 22.70
CA SER A 56 -16.02 19.60 23.86
C SER A 56 -17.10 18.51 23.91
N LYS A 57 -17.36 18.00 25.13
CA LYS A 57 -18.26 16.88 25.44
C LYS A 57 -19.67 16.98 24.81
N ASP A 58 -20.24 18.16 24.60
CA ASP A 58 -21.65 18.28 24.17
C ASP A 58 -21.91 18.15 22.66
N LEU A 59 -20.98 18.58 21.80
CA LEU A 59 -21.09 18.38 20.34
C LEU A 59 -20.68 16.96 19.93
N LEU A 60 -19.95 16.28 20.81
CA LEU A 60 -19.31 14.98 20.60
C LEU A 60 -20.01 13.80 21.26
N ARG A 61 -20.89 14.05 22.24
CA ARG A 61 -21.86 13.07 22.75
C ARG A 61 -22.86 12.61 21.69
N ARG A 62 -22.95 13.30 20.53
CA ARG A 62 -23.88 12.99 19.43
C ARG A 62 -23.22 12.22 18.30
N ALA A 63 -22.49 11.16 18.62
CA ALA A 63 -21.77 10.39 17.61
C ALA A 63 -22.71 9.66 16.60
N GLU A 64 -24.01 9.58 16.91
CA GLU A 64 -25.09 9.24 15.98
C GLU A 64 -25.12 10.13 14.73
N PHE A 65 -24.86 11.43 14.88
CA PHE A 65 -24.75 12.39 13.78
C PHE A 65 -23.74 11.90 12.74
N TRP A 66 -22.51 11.63 13.20
CA TRP A 66 -21.42 11.24 12.34
C TRP A 66 -21.62 9.83 11.79
N TYR A 67 -22.19 8.89 12.55
CA TYR A 67 -22.58 7.57 12.05
C TYR A 67 -23.59 7.68 10.90
N ALA A 68 -24.66 8.45 11.10
CA ALA A 68 -25.67 8.72 10.07
C ALA A 68 -25.05 9.38 8.82
N VAL A 69 -24.21 10.40 9.00
CA VAL A 69 -23.49 11.06 7.89
C VAL A 69 -22.66 10.06 7.08
N SER A 70 -21.93 9.15 7.73
CA SER A 70 -21.17 8.10 7.04
C SER A 70 -22.05 7.20 6.18
N ILE A 71 -23.05 6.55 6.80
CA ILE A 71 -23.90 5.58 6.12
C ILE A 71 -24.62 6.25 4.95
N GLN A 72 -25.06 7.49 5.13
CA GLN A 72 -25.78 8.25 4.11
C GLN A 72 -24.89 8.70 2.96
N ALA A 73 -23.63 9.07 3.25
CA ALA A 73 -22.64 9.35 2.20
C ALA A 73 -22.32 8.09 1.38
N VAL A 74 -22.20 6.93 2.05
CA VAL A 74 -22.00 5.64 1.39
C VAL A 74 -23.19 5.28 0.49
N ILE A 75 -24.42 5.37 0.99
CA ILE A 75 -25.64 5.08 0.20
C ILE A 75 -25.72 6.02 -1.01
N LEU A 76 -25.56 7.34 -0.81
CA LEU A 76 -25.57 8.34 -1.88
C LEU A 76 -24.55 7.99 -2.98
N ASN A 77 -23.33 7.63 -2.59
CA ASN A 77 -22.27 7.24 -3.52
C ASN A 77 -22.68 6.08 -4.40
N HIS A 78 -23.26 5.03 -3.82
CA HIS A 78 -23.66 3.86 -4.59
C HIS A 78 -24.79 4.17 -5.60
N PHE A 79 -25.79 4.96 -5.22
CA PHE A 79 -26.85 5.38 -6.14
C PHE A 79 -26.31 6.26 -7.28
N VAL A 80 -25.44 7.22 -6.96
CA VAL A 80 -24.82 8.08 -7.96
C VAL A 80 -23.92 7.26 -8.90
N LEU A 81 -23.24 6.22 -8.40
CA LEU A 81 -22.48 5.29 -9.22
C LEU A 81 -23.38 4.51 -10.19
N ILE A 82 -24.50 3.94 -9.72
CA ILE A 82 -25.49 3.27 -10.58
C ILE A 82 -25.96 4.21 -11.69
N ALA A 83 -26.38 5.42 -11.33
CA ALA A 83 -26.81 6.43 -12.30
C ALA A 83 -25.69 6.78 -13.29
N SER A 84 -24.44 6.86 -12.82
CA SER A 84 -23.27 7.12 -13.66
C SER A 84 -23.02 6.00 -14.68
N TYR A 85 -23.11 4.72 -14.28
CA TYR A 85 -22.97 3.58 -15.18
C TYR A 85 -24.05 3.56 -16.26
N ILE A 86 -25.32 3.73 -15.85
CA ILE A 86 -26.47 3.75 -16.76
C ILE A 86 -26.36 4.92 -17.74
N TYR A 87 -26.07 6.13 -17.23
CA TYR A 87 -25.92 7.32 -18.07
C TYR A 87 -24.85 7.11 -19.16
N ARG A 88 -23.71 6.51 -18.82
CA ARG A 88 -22.64 6.25 -19.79
C ARG A 88 -23.00 5.18 -20.80
N LEU A 89 -23.67 4.11 -20.37
CA LEU A 89 -24.21 3.11 -21.29
C LEU A 89 -25.09 3.79 -22.34
N LEU A 90 -26.00 4.66 -21.90
CA LEU A 90 -26.92 5.38 -22.78
C LEU A 90 -26.19 6.33 -23.72
N VAL A 91 -25.25 7.15 -23.23
CA VAL A 91 -24.49 8.09 -24.07
C VAL A 91 -23.65 7.35 -25.13
N ILE A 92 -23.08 6.20 -24.79
CA ILE A 92 -22.23 5.42 -25.72
C ILE A 92 -23.08 4.66 -26.74
N THR A 93 -24.17 4.02 -26.32
CA THR A 93 -24.97 3.14 -27.18
C THR A 93 -26.04 3.88 -27.99
N LYS A 94 -26.44 5.08 -27.56
CA LYS A 94 -27.45 5.93 -28.21
C LYS A 94 -26.95 7.36 -28.40
N PRO A 95 -25.91 7.59 -29.23
CA PRO A 95 -25.29 8.91 -29.38
C PRO A 95 -26.19 9.96 -30.06
N PHE A 96 -27.27 9.53 -30.74
CA PHE A 96 -28.19 10.41 -31.51
C PHE A 96 -29.58 10.59 -30.88
N ASP A 97 -29.92 9.82 -29.84
CA ASP A 97 -31.12 10.09 -29.04
C ASP A 97 -30.76 11.23 -28.07
N GLN A 98 -31.35 12.42 -28.26
CA GLN A 98 -31.19 13.53 -27.32
C GLN A 98 -31.86 13.13 -25.99
N PHE A 99 -31.08 12.57 -25.07
CA PHE A 99 -31.52 12.42 -23.69
C PHE A 99 -31.85 13.81 -23.15
N ASP A 100 -33.13 14.04 -22.81
CA ASP A 100 -33.54 15.30 -22.22
C ASP A 100 -32.81 15.46 -20.89
N ARG A 101 -31.87 16.42 -20.88
CA ARG A 101 -31.06 16.75 -19.70
C ARG A 101 -31.96 17.12 -18.52
N LYS A 102 -33.15 17.68 -18.77
CA LYS A 102 -34.14 17.96 -17.74
C LYS A 102 -34.59 16.69 -17.05
N VAL A 103 -34.89 15.62 -17.79
CA VAL A 103 -35.33 14.34 -17.22
C VAL A 103 -34.24 13.73 -16.34
N VAL A 104 -32.98 13.67 -16.82
CA VAL A 104 -31.87 13.15 -16.01
C VAL A 104 -31.63 14.02 -14.77
N SER A 105 -31.67 15.35 -14.92
CA SER A 105 -31.48 16.27 -13.80
C SER A 105 -32.64 16.16 -12.79
N ILE A 106 -33.88 16.02 -13.25
CA ILE A 106 -35.06 15.82 -12.40
C ILE A 106 -34.90 14.53 -11.60
N ILE A 107 -34.56 13.40 -12.24
CA ILE A 107 -34.35 12.12 -11.54
C ILE A 107 -33.27 12.27 -10.46
N VAL A 108 -32.13 12.87 -10.80
CA VAL A 108 -31.00 13.04 -9.86
C VAL A 108 -31.35 14.00 -8.72
N TYR A 109 -31.99 15.13 -9.02
CA TYR A 109 -32.37 16.11 -8.00
C TYR A 109 -33.50 15.61 -7.11
N THR A 110 -34.52 14.94 -7.67
CA THR A 110 -35.59 14.31 -6.90
C THR A 110 -35.02 13.24 -5.97
N TYR A 111 -34.14 12.36 -6.46
CA TYR A 111 -33.46 11.38 -5.61
C TYR A 111 -32.62 12.08 -4.53
N SER A 112 -31.82 13.07 -4.90
CA SER A 112 -30.98 13.82 -3.94
C SER A 112 -31.82 14.53 -2.88
N ALA A 113 -32.99 15.07 -3.24
CA ALA A 113 -33.91 15.71 -2.32
C ALA A 113 -34.57 14.70 -1.36
N VAL A 114 -35.04 13.55 -1.87
CA VAL A 114 -35.57 12.46 -1.03
C VAL A 114 -34.50 11.94 -0.07
N HIS A 115 -33.29 11.73 -0.57
CA HIS A 115 -32.13 11.31 0.22
C HIS A 115 -31.78 12.34 1.30
N PHE A 116 -31.80 13.63 0.95
CA PHE A 116 -31.58 14.72 1.90
C PHE A 116 -32.69 14.80 2.97
N CYS A 117 -33.97 14.66 2.60
CA CYS A 117 -35.08 14.62 3.56
C CYS A 117 -34.94 13.44 4.52
N TYR A 118 -34.57 12.27 4.02
CA TYR A 118 -34.32 11.09 4.84
C TYR A 118 -33.09 11.27 5.75
N PHE A 119 -32.00 11.86 5.24
CA PHE A 119 -30.84 12.26 6.04
C PHE A 119 -31.24 13.22 7.17
N MET A 120 -32.04 14.25 6.88
CA MET A 120 -32.52 15.20 7.88
C MET A 120 -33.43 14.53 8.92
N TRP A 121 -34.24 13.54 8.53
CA TRP A 121 -35.05 12.77 9.48
C TRP A 121 -34.20 11.89 10.41
N VAL A 122 -33.21 11.17 9.86
CA VAL A 122 -32.25 10.39 10.66
C VAL A 122 -31.44 11.32 11.56
N LEU A 123 -31.04 12.48 11.06
CA LEU A 123 -30.36 13.52 11.81
C LEU A 123 -31.22 14.00 12.99
N VAL A 124 -32.51 14.28 12.78
CA VAL A 124 -33.41 14.68 13.88
C VAL A 124 -33.55 13.57 14.91
N LYS A 125 -33.65 12.30 14.48
CA LYS A 125 -33.63 11.15 15.40
C LYS A 125 -32.30 11.00 16.15
N ALA A 126 -31.21 11.44 15.54
CA ALA A 126 -29.87 11.48 16.11
C ALA A 126 -29.65 12.59 17.16
N LEU A 127 -30.58 13.53 17.27
CA LEU A 127 -30.48 14.67 18.18
C LEU A 127 -31.27 14.48 19.49
N ARG A 128 -31.62 13.24 19.87
CA ARG A 128 -32.34 12.91 21.12
C ARG A 128 -31.56 13.34 22.38
N PRO A 129 -32.26 13.58 23.52
CA PRO A 129 -31.63 13.89 24.81
C PRO A 129 -30.63 12.82 25.25
N PHE A 130 -29.57 13.22 25.96
CA PHE A 130 -28.48 12.31 26.36
C PHE A 130 -28.93 11.32 27.44
N GLU A 131 -29.94 11.69 28.22
CA GLU A 131 -30.57 10.88 29.25
C GLU A 131 -31.21 9.62 28.66
N GLU A 132 -31.93 9.75 27.54
CA GLU A 132 -32.53 8.61 26.81
C GLU A 132 -31.44 7.65 26.27
N ILE A 133 -30.31 8.19 25.85
CA ILE A 133 -29.17 7.40 25.36
C ILE A 133 -28.52 6.62 26.51
N ASN A 134 -28.33 7.26 27.67
CA ASN A 134 -27.76 6.60 28.84
C ASN A 134 -28.67 5.50 29.38
N GLU A 135 -29.99 5.71 29.39
CA GLU A 135 -30.95 4.68 29.81
C GLU A 135 -30.88 3.46 28.87
N ALA A 136 -30.88 3.69 27.55
CA ALA A 136 -30.76 2.63 26.57
C ALA A 136 -29.42 1.87 26.66
N VAL A 137 -28.31 2.56 26.91
CA VAL A 137 -26.99 1.93 27.08
C VAL A 137 -26.90 1.18 28.40
N ALA A 138 -27.42 1.75 29.49
CA ALA A 138 -27.41 1.13 30.82
C ALA A 138 -28.14 -0.22 30.85
N ALA A 139 -29.18 -0.37 30.03
CA ALA A 139 -29.94 -1.62 29.92
C ALA A 139 -29.11 -2.81 29.40
N TYR A 140 -28.01 -2.57 28.68
CA TYR A 140 -27.19 -3.63 28.10
C TYR A 140 -25.73 -3.60 28.56
N ARG A 141 -25.16 -2.42 28.86
CA ARG A 141 -23.75 -2.20 29.24
C ARG A 141 -23.65 -1.13 30.36
N PRO A 142 -24.15 -1.42 31.56
CA PRO A 142 -24.20 -0.45 32.67
C PRO A 142 -22.83 0.07 33.11
N GLU A 143 -21.76 -0.68 32.87
CA GLU A 143 -20.38 -0.31 33.23
C GLU A 143 -19.82 0.86 32.40
N LEU A 144 -20.45 1.20 31.27
CA LEU A 144 -20.05 2.35 30.45
C LEU A 144 -20.59 3.67 31.04
N ILE A 145 -21.65 3.61 31.85
CA ILE A 145 -22.29 4.78 32.45
C ILE A 145 -21.35 5.40 33.49
N GLY A 146 -20.96 6.66 33.27
CA GLY A 146 -20.00 7.38 34.14
C GLY A 146 -18.53 7.10 33.84
N SER A 147 -18.24 6.26 32.83
CA SER A 147 -16.87 6.07 32.33
C SER A 147 -16.40 7.27 31.48
N ASN A 148 -15.09 7.35 31.21
CA ASN A 148 -14.53 8.36 30.31
C ASN A 148 -14.68 8.01 28.81
N TRP A 149 -15.37 6.91 28.48
CA TRP A 149 -15.55 6.47 27.10
C TRP A 149 -16.62 7.29 26.38
N THR A 150 -16.40 7.54 25.08
CA THR A 150 -17.43 8.09 24.19
C THR A 150 -18.14 6.93 23.49
N TYR A 151 -19.41 6.68 23.83
CA TYR A 151 -20.20 5.57 23.30
C TYR A 151 -21.47 6.03 22.59
N TYR A 152 -21.93 5.23 21.63
CA TYR A 152 -23.24 5.37 20.98
C TYR A 152 -24.33 4.57 21.71
N ALA A 153 -25.58 4.88 21.39
CA ALA A 153 -26.74 4.06 21.71
C ALA A 153 -26.66 2.65 21.09
N VAL A 154 -27.54 1.78 21.59
CA VAL A 154 -27.79 0.43 21.10
C VAL A 154 -28.39 0.49 19.69
N LEU A 155 -27.72 -0.08 18.68
CA LEU A 155 -28.36 -0.33 17.39
C LEU A 155 -29.25 -1.55 17.51
N ASP A 156 -30.56 -1.32 17.61
CA ASP A 156 -31.57 -2.36 17.47
C ASP A 156 -31.70 -2.76 15.99
N LEU A 157 -31.24 -3.97 15.65
CA LEU A 157 -31.29 -4.51 14.29
C LEU A 157 -32.73 -4.78 13.83
N ASN A 158 -33.70 -4.84 14.75
CA ASN A 158 -35.11 -5.07 14.46
C ASN A 158 -35.90 -3.77 14.26
N SER A 159 -35.30 -2.60 14.49
CA SER A 159 -35.96 -1.33 14.23
C SER A 159 -36.24 -1.17 12.72
N PRO A 160 -37.48 -0.85 12.30
CA PRO A 160 -37.82 -0.71 10.87
C PRO A 160 -36.91 0.26 10.11
N SER A 161 -36.49 1.35 10.76
CA SER A 161 -35.58 2.34 10.18
C SER A 161 -34.17 1.79 9.94
N GLN A 162 -33.69 0.93 10.84
CA GLN A 162 -32.37 0.30 10.74
C GLN A 162 -32.41 -0.90 9.79
N ILE A 163 -33.52 -1.65 9.75
CA ILE A 163 -33.71 -2.73 8.77
C ILE A 163 -33.57 -2.19 7.35
N VAL A 164 -34.25 -1.07 7.02
CA VAL A 164 -34.13 -0.46 5.69
C VAL A 164 -32.70 -0.02 5.40
N MET A 165 -32.02 0.59 6.36
CA MET A 165 -30.61 1.03 6.21
C MET A 165 -29.63 -0.12 6.07
N ASN A 166 -29.83 -1.19 6.83
CA ASN A 166 -29.00 -2.38 6.81
C ASN A 166 -29.19 -3.13 5.50
N ILE A 167 -30.44 -3.30 5.05
CA ILE A 167 -30.75 -3.88 3.73
C ILE A 167 -30.10 -3.04 2.64
N LEU A 168 -30.28 -1.72 2.65
CA LEU A 168 -29.67 -0.87 1.63
C LEU A 168 -28.13 -0.93 1.68
N SER A 169 -27.51 -0.79 2.84
CA SER A 169 -26.04 -0.81 2.96
C SER A 169 -25.43 -2.19 2.62
N ILE A 170 -26.13 -3.29 2.88
CA ILE A 170 -25.68 -4.65 2.57
C ILE A 170 -25.85 -4.96 1.08
N TYR A 171 -27.02 -4.69 0.50
CA TYR A 171 -27.34 -5.14 -0.86
C TYR A 171 -26.91 -4.15 -1.94
N LEU A 172 -26.94 -2.86 -1.65
CA LEU A 172 -26.65 -1.84 -2.66
C LEU A 172 -25.23 -1.94 -3.25
N PRO A 173 -24.16 -2.24 -2.50
CA PRO A 173 -22.84 -2.49 -3.07
C PRO A 173 -22.83 -3.58 -4.15
N TRP A 174 -23.54 -4.68 -3.91
CA TRP A 174 -23.69 -5.77 -4.89
C TRP A 174 -24.46 -5.34 -6.13
N ILE A 175 -25.52 -4.54 -5.94
CA ILE A 175 -26.28 -3.98 -7.06
C ILE A 175 -25.38 -3.09 -7.91
N VAL A 176 -24.53 -2.24 -7.31
CA VAL A 176 -23.59 -1.40 -8.07
C VAL A 176 -22.62 -2.26 -8.89
N LEU A 177 -22.04 -3.29 -8.27
CA LEU A 177 -21.12 -4.21 -8.96
C LEU A 177 -21.81 -4.92 -10.13
N LEU A 178 -23.03 -5.42 -9.92
CA LEU A 178 -23.83 -6.08 -10.96
C LEU A 178 -24.15 -5.12 -12.11
N VAL A 179 -24.63 -3.91 -11.81
CA VAL A 179 -24.91 -2.88 -12.82
C VAL A 179 -23.64 -2.52 -13.59
N ALA A 180 -22.50 -2.38 -12.90
CA ALA A 180 -21.23 -2.11 -13.54
C ALA A 180 -20.83 -3.22 -14.52
N LEU A 181 -20.98 -4.50 -14.13
CA LEU A 181 -20.71 -5.65 -14.98
C LEU A 181 -21.64 -5.70 -16.22
N ILE A 182 -22.95 -5.49 -16.03
CA ILE A 182 -23.93 -5.47 -17.12
C ILE A 182 -23.63 -4.32 -18.09
N CYS A 183 -23.40 -3.11 -17.57
CA CYS A 183 -23.08 -1.95 -18.40
C CYS A 183 -21.77 -2.15 -19.15
N ARG A 184 -20.74 -2.73 -18.52
CA ARG A 184 -19.47 -3.09 -19.15
C ARG A 184 -19.68 -4.04 -20.31
N TRP A 185 -20.40 -5.15 -20.08
CA TRP A 185 -20.65 -6.15 -21.11
C TRP A 185 -21.35 -5.53 -22.32
N ARG A 186 -22.41 -4.73 -22.08
CA ARG A 186 -23.13 -4.03 -23.15
C ARG A 186 -22.27 -3.00 -23.90
N ILE A 187 -21.52 -2.16 -23.20
CA ILE A 187 -20.63 -1.17 -23.81
C ILE A 187 -19.56 -1.88 -24.66
N SER A 188 -18.93 -2.93 -24.12
CA SER A 188 -17.89 -3.68 -24.84
C SER A 188 -18.44 -4.35 -26.09
N HIS A 189 -19.63 -4.95 -26.00
CA HIS A 189 -20.29 -5.59 -27.13
C HIS A 189 -20.64 -4.55 -28.22
N TYR A 190 -21.25 -3.43 -27.83
CA TYR A 190 -21.57 -2.34 -28.75
C TYR A 190 -20.31 -1.76 -29.41
N LEU A 191 -19.24 -1.49 -28.66
CA LEU A 191 -18.02 -0.93 -29.25
C LEU A 191 -17.31 -1.92 -30.18
N SER A 192 -17.47 -3.23 -29.98
CA SER A 192 -16.90 -4.25 -30.86
C SER A 192 -17.53 -4.28 -32.26
N SER A 193 -18.75 -3.75 -32.42
CA SER A 193 -19.44 -3.73 -33.72
C SER A 193 -19.05 -2.53 -34.60
N PHE A 194 -18.15 -1.65 -34.16
CA PHE A 194 -17.75 -0.45 -34.93
C PHE A 194 -16.23 -0.34 -35.09
N GLN A 195 -15.79 0.18 -36.23
CA GLN A 195 -14.39 0.56 -36.43
C GLN A 195 -14.17 2.03 -36.04
N PHE A 196 -13.33 2.23 -35.02
CA PHE A 196 -12.96 3.56 -34.52
C PHE A 196 -11.50 3.90 -34.85
N SER A 197 -11.20 5.19 -35.00
CA SER A 197 -9.82 5.69 -35.07
C SER A 197 -9.05 5.42 -33.77
N ALA A 198 -7.72 5.32 -33.85
CA ALA A 198 -6.86 5.00 -32.70
C ALA A 198 -7.09 5.95 -31.50
N ASN A 199 -7.22 7.25 -31.78
CA ASN A 199 -7.46 8.27 -30.75
C ASN A 199 -8.82 8.10 -30.05
N MET A 200 -9.86 7.71 -30.81
CA MET A 200 -11.20 7.51 -30.25
C MET A 200 -11.24 6.23 -29.40
N LYS A 201 -10.59 5.15 -29.85
CA LYS A 201 -10.40 3.93 -29.05
C LYS A 201 -9.69 4.22 -27.73
N GLN A 202 -8.66 5.07 -27.75
CA GLN A 202 -7.89 5.43 -26.56
C GLN A 202 -8.71 6.27 -25.57
N LEU A 203 -9.47 7.25 -26.06
CA LEU A 203 -10.37 8.06 -25.22
C LEU A 203 -11.44 7.20 -24.56
N GLN A 204 -12.05 6.28 -25.32
CA GLN A 204 -13.04 5.33 -24.80
C GLN A 204 -12.41 4.41 -23.74
N LYS A 205 -11.23 3.86 -24.00
CA LYS A 205 -10.49 3.00 -23.07
C LYS A 205 -10.23 3.72 -21.73
N SER A 206 -9.84 5.00 -21.78
CA SER A 206 -9.62 5.83 -20.58
C SER A 206 -10.89 6.02 -19.74
N VAL A 207 -12.03 6.27 -20.38
CA VAL A 207 -13.32 6.44 -19.68
C VAL A 207 -13.75 5.14 -19.01
N VAL A 208 -13.51 4.00 -19.67
CA VAL A 208 -13.79 2.67 -19.12
C VAL A 208 -12.85 2.33 -17.95
N TYR A 209 -11.58 2.79 -17.97
CA TYR A 209 -10.67 2.60 -16.83
C TYR A 209 -11.09 3.34 -15.57
N VAL A 210 -11.53 4.59 -15.71
CA VAL A 210 -12.08 5.36 -14.57
C VAL A 210 -13.26 4.61 -13.94
N LEU A 211 -14.11 3.99 -14.76
CA LEU A 211 -15.22 3.18 -14.28
C LEU A 211 -14.77 1.98 -13.46
N TYR A 212 -13.78 1.22 -13.92
CA TYR A 212 -13.25 0.10 -13.15
C TYR A 212 -12.74 0.56 -11.80
N ALA A 213 -11.97 1.64 -11.79
CA ALA A 213 -11.42 2.16 -10.56
C ALA A 213 -12.54 2.60 -9.59
N GLN A 214 -13.64 3.15 -10.11
CA GLN A 214 -14.83 3.54 -9.32
C GLN A 214 -15.66 2.34 -8.78
N THR A 215 -15.44 1.10 -9.25
CA THR A 215 -16.06 -0.11 -8.66
C THR A 215 -15.36 -0.60 -7.39
N LEU A 216 -14.15 -0.11 -7.10
CA LEU A 216 -13.33 -0.60 -6.01
C LEU A 216 -13.93 -0.26 -4.63
N GLY A 217 -14.50 0.94 -4.47
CA GLY A 217 -15.21 1.33 -3.24
C GLY A 217 -16.42 0.44 -2.94
N PRO A 218 -17.35 0.24 -3.88
CA PRO A 218 -18.44 -0.72 -3.72
C PRO A 218 -17.97 -2.16 -3.45
N ALA A 219 -16.88 -2.61 -4.07
CA ALA A 219 -16.32 -3.95 -3.79
C ALA A 219 -15.85 -4.07 -2.33
N LEU A 220 -15.15 -3.06 -1.81
CA LEU A 220 -14.72 -3.02 -0.42
C LEU A 220 -15.92 -2.97 0.54
N THR A 221 -16.98 -2.23 0.19
CA THR A 221 -18.21 -2.18 1.01
C THR A 221 -18.95 -3.54 0.98
N ALA A 222 -18.99 -4.21 -0.17
CA ALA A 222 -19.57 -5.56 -0.29
C ALA A 222 -18.81 -6.59 0.56
N MET A 223 -17.48 -6.49 0.64
CA MET A 223 -16.66 -7.36 1.50
C MET A 223 -17.03 -7.25 2.98
N THR A 224 -17.40 -6.06 3.47
CA THR A 224 -17.89 -5.89 4.84
C THR A 224 -19.11 -6.77 5.13
N ALA A 225 -20.06 -6.85 4.19
CA ALA A 225 -21.22 -7.74 4.34
C ALA A 225 -20.85 -9.23 4.32
N VAL A 226 -19.87 -9.63 3.50
CA VAL A 226 -19.37 -11.02 3.49
C VAL A 226 -18.72 -11.37 4.83
N PHE A 227 -17.85 -10.51 5.35
CA PHE A 227 -17.21 -10.73 6.64
C PHE A 227 -18.21 -10.78 7.78
N TYR A 228 -19.26 -9.96 7.75
CA TYR A 228 -20.35 -10.03 8.72
C TYR A 228 -20.98 -11.43 8.77
N ILE A 229 -21.35 -11.98 7.60
CA ILE A 229 -21.98 -13.30 7.49
C ILE A 229 -21.03 -14.40 7.96
N ILE A 230 -19.76 -14.35 7.53
CA ILE A 230 -18.74 -15.34 7.91
C ILE A 230 -18.52 -15.35 9.42
N VAL A 231 -18.30 -14.18 10.03
CA VAL A 231 -18.01 -14.09 11.46
C VAL A 231 -19.23 -14.50 12.29
N ARG A 232 -20.45 -14.13 11.87
CA ARG A 232 -21.68 -14.60 12.53
C ARG A 232 -21.87 -16.12 12.40
N GLY A 233 -21.52 -16.70 11.24
CA GLY A 233 -21.65 -18.13 10.97
C GLY A 233 -20.68 -19.02 11.76
N TRP A 234 -19.57 -18.47 12.26
CA TRP A 234 -18.55 -19.24 12.99
C TRP A 234 -18.82 -19.42 14.49
N GLY A 235 -19.89 -18.83 15.04
CA GLY A 235 -20.34 -19.06 16.43
C GLY A 235 -19.40 -18.59 17.53
N ALA A 236 -18.13 -18.30 17.22
CA ALA A 236 -17.14 -17.72 18.12
C ALA A 236 -17.02 -16.22 17.83
N PHE A 237 -17.83 -15.41 18.53
CA PHE A 237 -17.74 -13.95 18.49
C PHE A 237 -16.45 -13.47 19.16
N ASN A 238 -15.31 -13.66 18.48
CA ASN A 238 -14.11 -12.91 18.84
C ASN A 238 -14.33 -11.46 18.42
N ILE A 239 -14.65 -10.61 19.41
CA ILE A 239 -14.97 -9.20 19.22
C ILE A 239 -13.86 -8.45 18.46
N TYR A 240 -12.60 -8.79 18.70
CA TYR A 240 -11.46 -8.18 18.01
C TYR A 240 -11.38 -8.60 16.54
N LEU A 241 -11.70 -9.86 16.23
CA LEU A 241 -11.75 -10.34 14.85
C LEU A 241 -12.92 -9.70 14.09
N PHE A 242 -14.09 -9.63 14.70
CA PHE A 242 -15.27 -8.97 14.15
C PHE A 242 -14.98 -7.48 13.86
N GLU A 243 -14.44 -6.76 14.84
CA GLU A 243 -14.13 -5.33 14.72
C GLU A 243 -13.14 -5.06 13.57
N ASN A 244 -12.03 -5.81 13.53
CA ASN A 244 -11.02 -5.62 12.50
C ASN A 244 -11.54 -5.99 11.11
N LEU A 245 -12.24 -7.12 10.94
CA LEU A 245 -12.71 -7.55 9.62
C LEU A 245 -13.83 -6.66 9.07
N MET A 246 -14.71 -6.15 9.94
CA MET A 246 -15.83 -5.29 9.52
C MET A 246 -15.37 -3.88 9.15
N MET A 247 -14.48 -3.30 9.96
CA MET A 247 -14.08 -1.88 9.82
C MET A 247 -12.92 -1.67 8.84
N THR A 248 -12.09 -2.69 8.59
CA THR A 248 -10.94 -2.56 7.68
C THR A 248 -11.34 -2.23 6.24
N PRO A 249 -12.31 -2.91 5.60
CA PRO A 249 -12.69 -2.59 4.22
C PRO A 249 -13.27 -1.18 4.07
N VAL A 250 -14.09 -0.74 5.04
CA VAL A 250 -14.67 0.60 5.07
C VAL A 250 -13.57 1.66 5.24
N SER A 251 -12.57 1.40 6.09
CA SER A 251 -11.43 2.29 6.31
C SER A 251 -10.52 2.35 5.07
N LEU A 252 -10.31 1.24 4.37
CA LEU A 252 -9.53 1.19 3.15
C LEU A 252 -10.19 1.98 2.01
N MET A 253 -11.52 1.95 1.92
CA MET A 253 -12.26 2.73 0.92
C MET A 253 -11.98 4.24 1.01
N VAL A 254 -11.83 4.77 2.23
CA VAL A 254 -11.49 6.18 2.48
C VAL A 254 -10.16 6.59 1.85
N LEU A 255 -9.20 5.66 1.80
CA LEU A 255 -7.90 5.89 1.16
C LEU A 255 -7.97 5.68 -0.36
N VAL A 256 -8.67 4.62 -0.77
CA VAL A 256 -8.70 4.17 -2.16
C VAL A 256 -9.47 5.13 -3.07
N ASN A 257 -10.63 5.62 -2.64
CA ASN A 257 -11.50 6.44 -3.51
C ASN A 257 -10.85 7.78 -3.95
N PRO A 258 -10.16 8.54 -3.06
CA PRO A 258 -9.41 9.73 -3.46
C PRO A 258 -8.24 9.41 -4.40
N ILE A 259 -7.49 8.33 -4.14
CA ILE A 259 -6.36 7.90 -4.99
C ILE A 259 -6.85 7.54 -6.39
N VAL A 260 -7.94 6.79 -6.47
CA VAL A 260 -8.60 6.45 -7.73
C VAL A 260 -9.03 7.72 -8.48
N THR A 261 -9.66 8.66 -7.77
CA THR A 261 -10.18 9.89 -8.37
C THR A 261 -9.05 10.77 -8.91
N ILE A 262 -7.99 10.99 -8.13
CA ILE A 262 -6.81 11.77 -8.55
C ILE A 262 -6.02 11.04 -9.64
N GLY A 263 -5.87 9.72 -9.54
CA GLY A 263 -5.05 8.93 -10.46
C GLY A 263 -5.66 8.82 -11.85
N PHE A 264 -6.97 8.58 -11.93
CA PHE A 264 -7.65 8.24 -13.18
C PHE A 264 -8.47 9.38 -13.78
N VAL A 265 -8.87 10.40 -13.00
CA VAL A 265 -9.73 11.49 -13.50
C VAL A 265 -8.90 12.75 -13.79
N VAL A 266 -8.60 12.97 -15.08
CA VAL A 266 -7.66 14.00 -15.56
C VAL A 266 -7.90 15.41 -14.99
N PRO A 267 -9.12 15.97 -14.96
CA PRO A 267 -9.35 17.29 -14.37
C PRO A 267 -8.98 17.40 -12.89
N TYR A 268 -9.26 16.36 -12.10
CA TYR A 268 -8.93 16.32 -10.67
C TYR A 268 -7.44 16.16 -10.45
N ARG A 269 -6.80 15.30 -11.26
CA ARG A 269 -5.35 15.19 -11.30
C ARG A 269 -4.67 16.52 -11.58
N ALA A 270 -5.16 17.24 -12.60
CA ALA A 270 -4.61 18.53 -12.99
C ALA A 270 -4.80 19.58 -11.87
N ALA A 271 -5.98 19.63 -11.25
CA ALA A 271 -6.25 20.51 -10.12
C ALA A 271 -5.37 20.18 -8.91
N PHE A 272 -5.22 18.89 -8.57
CA PHE A 272 -4.36 18.40 -7.50
C PHE A 272 -2.88 18.78 -7.75
N LEU A 273 -2.36 18.50 -8.94
CA LEU A 273 -0.96 18.83 -9.29
C LEU A 273 -0.69 20.34 -9.23
N LYS A 274 -1.67 21.16 -9.61
CA LYS A 274 -1.57 22.63 -9.53
C LYS A 274 -1.53 23.12 -8.07
N LEU A 275 -2.31 22.49 -7.18
CA LEU A 275 -2.40 22.86 -5.77
C LEU A 275 -1.07 22.65 -5.03
N PHE A 276 -0.28 21.66 -5.46
CA PHE A 276 1.03 21.33 -4.89
C PHE A 276 2.21 21.81 -5.76
N ASN A 277 1.99 22.75 -6.68
CA ASN A 277 3.04 23.34 -7.52
C ASN A 277 3.87 22.33 -8.33
N PHE A 278 3.30 21.18 -8.70
CA PHE A 278 3.92 20.19 -9.60
C PHE A 278 3.93 20.64 -11.08
N ASN A 279 3.93 21.95 -11.36
CA ASN A 279 3.71 22.55 -12.69
C ASN A 279 4.70 22.05 -13.77
N ASN A 280 5.88 21.55 -13.38
CA ASN A 280 6.89 21.02 -14.29
C ASN A 280 6.66 19.57 -14.76
N TYR A 281 5.67 18.84 -14.23
CA TYR A 281 5.36 17.47 -14.68
C TYR A 281 4.31 17.40 -15.81
N SER A 282 3.83 18.54 -16.30
CA SER A 282 2.67 18.62 -17.19
C SER A 282 2.93 18.30 -18.67
N ASN A 283 4.18 18.29 -19.14
CA ASN A 283 4.48 18.16 -20.57
C ASN A 283 4.82 16.73 -21.07
N ASN A 284 5.18 15.79 -20.18
CA ASN A 284 5.58 14.43 -20.58
C ASN A 284 4.51 13.35 -20.37
N LEU A 285 3.28 13.74 -20.05
CA LEU A 285 2.17 12.81 -19.77
C LEU A 285 1.02 12.94 -20.77
N ARG A 286 1.33 13.29 -22.02
CA ARG A 286 0.48 12.94 -23.15
C ARG A 286 0.55 11.43 -23.34
N LEU A 287 -0.51 10.74 -22.92
CA LEU A 287 -0.88 9.41 -23.38
C LEU A 287 0.29 8.40 -23.43
N VAL A 288 0.87 8.07 -22.27
CA VAL A 288 1.56 6.78 -22.16
C VAL A 288 0.49 5.72 -22.36
N ALA A 289 0.52 5.11 -23.54
CA ALA A 289 -0.33 4.02 -23.94
C ALA A 289 -0.29 2.92 -22.88
N VAL A 290 -1.47 2.56 -22.39
CA VAL A 290 -1.71 1.27 -21.75
C VAL A 290 -1.64 0.19 -22.83
N GLU A 291 -0.43 -0.11 -23.31
CA GLU A 291 -0.13 -1.24 -24.21
C GLU A 291 0.53 -2.42 -23.48
N LYS A 292 0.89 -2.27 -22.22
CA LYS A 292 1.28 -3.38 -21.35
C LYS A 292 0.70 -3.19 -19.95
N LEU A 293 -0.52 -3.65 -19.74
CA LEU A 293 -0.93 -4.07 -18.39
C LEU A 293 -0.28 -5.43 -18.16
N PRO A 294 0.67 -5.56 -17.21
CA PRO A 294 1.12 -6.88 -16.77
C PRO A 294 -0.09 -7.62 -16.22
N ARG A 295 -0.12 -8.96 -16.40
CA ARG A 295 -1.01 -9.83 -15.64
C ARG A 295 -0.91 -9.44 -14.17
N ILE A 296 -2.07 -9.31 -13.53
CA ILE A 296 -2.22 -8.91 -12.13
C ILE A 296 -1.48 -9.93 -11.25
N GLY A 297 -0.21 -9.64 -10.98
CA GLY A 297 0.48 -10.00 -9.76
C GLY A 297 0.35 -8.80 -8.84
N ILE A 298 0.04 -9.06 -7.58
CA ILE A 298 -0.14 -8.07 -6.52
C ILE A 298 1.05 -7.11 -6.54
N LEU A 299 0.82 -5.86 -7.00
CA LEU A 299 1.80 -4.80 -6.83
C LEU A 299 1.86 -4.48 -5.33
N PRO A 300 3.05 -4.32 -4.73
CA PRO A 300 3.15 -3.86 -3.36
C PRO A 300 2.66 -2.40 -3.35
N ILE A 301 1.55 -2.17 -2.65
CA ILE A 301 1.07 -0.84 -2.31
C ILE A 301 2.13 -0.24 -1.36
N LEU A 302 3.00 0.63 -1.87
CA LEU A 302 3.83 1.45 -1.00
C LEU A 302 3.01 2.68 -0.56
N PRO A 303 2.92 2.96 0.76
CA PRO A 303 2.26 4.15 1.25
C PRO A 303 3.12 5.38 0.91
N ILE A 304 2.62 6.29 0.09
CA ILE A 304 3.09 7.68 0.07
C ILE A 304 2.35 8.41 1.21
N ILE A 305 2.65 8.00 2.43
CA ILE A 305 2.81 8.98 3.51
C ILE A 305 4.11 9.71 3.14
N MET A 306 4.28 10.98 3.50
CA MET A 306 5.64 11.55 3.57
C MET A 306 6.43 10.76 4.61
N SER A 307 6.83 9.52 4.31
CA SER A 307 7.81 8.79 5.09
C SER A 307 9.15 9.42 4.74
N ALA A 308 9.89 9.81 5.78
CA ALA A 308 11.27 10.22 5.63
C ALA A 308 12.04 9.15 4.83
N LEU A 309 13.03 9.58 4.04
CA LEU A 309 13.91 8.66 3.34
C LEU A 309 14.46 7.62 4.33
N PRO A 310 14.61 6.34 3.95
CA PRO A 310 15.26 5.35 4.79
C PRO A 310 16.63 5.87 5.23
N GLN A 311 16.94 5.77 6.52
CA GLN A 311 18.21 6.26 7.09
C GLN A 311 19.05 5.07 7.50
N LEU A 312 20.17 4.86 6.80
CA LEU A 312 21.11 3.78 7.08
C LEU A 312 22.30 4.34 7.87
N TYR A 313 22.45 3.90 9.11
CA TYR A 313 23.57 4.26 9.98
C TYR A 313 24.63 3.15 9.95
N TYR A 314 25.86 3.51 9.57
CA TYR A 314 27.01 2.62 9.64
C TYR A 314 28.33 3.39 9.68
N PHE A 315 29.45 2.70 9.89
CA PHE A 315 30.78 3.30 9.79
C PHE A 315 31.11 3.72 8.34
N PRO A 316 32.07 4.65 8.11
CA PRO A 316 32.53 5.07 6.77
C PRO A 316 33.38 3.99 6.06
N ILE A 317 32.94 2.75 6.11
CA ILE A 317 33.53 1.57 5.46
C ILE A 317 32.42 0.82 4.71
N ARG A 318 32.81 -0.15 3.87
CA ARG A 318 31.88 -1.12 3.27
C ARG A 318 31.22 -1.97 4.37
N GLY A 319 31.98 -2.91 4.94
CA GLY A 319 31.54 -3.79 6.03
C GLY A 319 30.16 -4.41 5.83
N PHE A 320 29.43 -4.60 6.92
CA PHE A 320 28.11 -5.24 6.91
C PHE A 320 26.99 -4.36 6.31
N ALA A 321 27.20 -3.06 6.11
CA ALA A 321 26.18 -2.22 5.49
C ALA A 321 26.24 -2.23 3.96
N GLU A 322 27.34 -2.71 3.37
CA GLU A 322 27.56 -2.54 1.94
C GLU A 322 26.52 -3.28 1.10
N TYR A 323 26.15 -4.49 1.47
CA TYR A 323 25.10 -5.22 0.75
C TYR A 323 23.69 -4.65 0.99
N ILE A 324 23.47 -3.84 2.05
CA ILE A 324 22.24 -3.02 2.19
C ILE A 324 22.28 -1.86 1.18
N ARG A 325 23.43 -1.17 1.06
CA ARG A 325 23.64 -0.08 0.08
C ARG A 325 23.47 -0.57 -1.35
N LEU A 326 24.10 -1.70 -1.69
CA LEU A 326 24.00 -2.34 -3.00
C LEU A 326 22.54 -2.67 -3.34
N LEU A 327 21.78 -3.22 -2.39
CA LEU A 327 20.36 -3.48 -2.56
C LEU A 327 19.58 -2.19 -2.86
N PHE A 328 19.77 -1.12 -2.07
CA PHE A 328 19.07 0.14 -2.32
C PHE A 328 19.43 0.75 -3.67
N VAL A 329 20.73 0.81 -4.00
CA VAL A 329 21.21 1.40 -5.26
C VAL A 329 20.69 0.62 -6.46
N ASP A 330 20.79 -0.71 -6.45
CA ASP A 330 20.38 -1.53 -7.59
C ASP A 330 18.87 -1.47 -7.84
N ASN A 331 18.08 -1.25 -6.78
CA ASN A 331 16.62 -1.11 -6.86
C ASN A 331 16.15 0.35 -7.02
N GLY A 332 17.06 1.30 -7.20
CA GLY A 332 16.73 2.72 -7.41
C GLY A 332 16.08 3.40 -6.20
N VAL A 333 16.30 2.85 -4.99
CA VAL A 333 15.76 3.38 -3.74
C VAL A 333 16.66 4.51 -3.25
N LYS A 334 16.09 5.70 -3.09
CA LYS A 334 16.77 6.81 -2.43
C LYS A 334 16.79 6.58 -0.92
N PHE A 335 17.94 6.77 -0.30
CA PHE A 335 18.14 6.63 1.14
C PHE A 335 19.19 7.63 1.63
N GLU A 336 19.18 7.93 2.92
CA GLU A 336 20.21 8.70 3.60
C GLU A 336 21.28 7.75 4.16
N ASP A 337 22.51 7.84 3.67
CA ASP A 337 23.66 7.04 4.13
C ASP A 337 24.42 7.80 5.23
N HIS A 338 23.98 7.62 6.48
CA HIS A 338 24.59 8.23 7.66
C HIS A 338 25.87 7.49 8.04
N ARG A 339 26.98 7.91 7.45
CA ARG A 339 28.33 7.35 7.70
C ARG A 339 28.95 7.99 8.94
N VAL A 340 28.87 7.29 10.06
CA VAL A 340 29.30 7.79 11.38
C VAL A 340 30.73 7.35 11.66
N PRO A 341 31.70 8.29 11.80
CA PRO A 341 33.07 7.96 12.15
C PRO A 341 33.12 7.21 13.49
N LYS A 342 34.06 6.26 13.62
CA LYS A 342 34.33 5.59 14.90
C LYS A 342 35.28 6.45 15.75
N ASP A 343 34.90 7.70 15.98
CA ASP A 343 35.63 8.62 16.85
C ASP A 343 35.18 8.50 18.32
N ASP A 344 35.82 9.24 19.21
CA ASP A 344 35.51 9.24 20.64
C ASP A 344 34.32 10.15 21.01
N VAL A 345 33.66 10.77 20.02
CA VAL A 345 32.66 11.82 20.26
C VAL A 345 31.28 11.44 19.73
N GLU A 346 31.15 11.13 18.44
CA GLU A 346 29.88 10.82 17.78
C GLU A 346 29.45 9.38 18.02
N TRP A 347 30.37 8.43 17.85
CA TRP A 347 30.03 7.02 17.99
C TRP A 347 29.55 6.64 19.40
N PRO A 348 30.19 7.06 20.52
CA PRO A 348 29.70 6.74 21.86
C PRO A 348 28.31 7.32 22.17
N LYS A 349 27.97 8.48 21.59
CA LYS A 349 26.64 9.08 21.73
C LYS A 349 25.59 8.26 20.97
N LEU A 350 25.86 7.95 19.70
CA LEU A 350 24.95 7.19 18.86
C LEU A 350 24.77 5.74 19.37
N LYS A 351 25.85 5.11 19.83
CA LYS A 351 25.82 3.74 20.38
C LYS A 351 24.80 3.60 21.50
N LYS A 352 24.66 4.60 22.38
CA LYS A 352 23.69 4.59 23.48
C LYS A 352 22.23 4.64 23.03
N THR A 353 21.97 5.12 21.81
CA THR A 353 20.61 5.21 21.27
C THR A 353 20.20 3.97 20.48
N MET A 354 21.13 3.05 20.20
CA MET A 354 20.88 1.86 19.37
C MET A 354 20.48 0.66 20.23
N ILE A 355 19.46 -0.08 19.80
CA ILE A 355 18.86 -1.21 20.55
C ILE A 355 19.90 -2.21 21.10
N PHE A 356 20.90 -2.59 20.29
CA PHE A 356 21.98 -3.50 20.70
C PHE A 356 23.35 -2.81 20.83
N GLY A 357 23.40 -1.48 20.82
CA GLY A 357 24.67 -0.74 20.84
C GLY A 357 25.59 -1.05 19.65
N GLN A 358 25.00 -1.38 18.50
CA GLN A 358 25.69 -1.81 17.29
C GLN A 358 25.05 -1.21 16.03
N VAL A 359 25.85 -1.12 14.97
CA VAL A 359 25.42 -0.80 13.60
C VAL A 359 25.79 -2.00 12.70
N PRO A 360 25.07 -2.26 11.58
CA PRO A 360 24.13 -1.37 10.90
C PRO A 360 22.79 -1.23 11.59
N CYS A 361 22.22 -0.03 11.47
CA CYS A 361 20.87 0.32 11.89
C CYS A 361 20.15 1.01 10.74
N LEU A 362 18.96 0.53 10.39
CA LEU A 362 18.09 1.11 9.38
C LEU A 362 16.85 1.70 10.05
N ARG A 363 16.66 3.01 9.94
CA ARG A 363 15.39 3.66 10.29
C ARG A 363 14.53 3.80 9.05
N ILE A 364 13.36 3.17 9.05
CA ILE A 364 12.45 3.14 7.90
C ILE A 364 11.00 3.06 8.38
N ASN A 365 10.12 3.91 7.85
CA ASN A 365 8.68 3.93 8.18
C ASN A 365 8.39 3.97 9.70
N GLY A 366 9.14 4.80 10.44
CA GLY A 366 9.00 4.93 11.90
C GLY A 366 9.51 3.74 12.71
N LYS A 367 10.17 2.75 12.07
CA LYS A 367 10.77 1.59 12.72
C LYS A 367 12.29 1.72 12.74
N GLU A 368 12.91 1.24 13.81
CA GLU A 368 14.35 1.03 13.89
C GLU A 368 14.64 -0.47 13.73
N LEU A 369 15.32 -0.84 12.64
CA LEU A 369 15.72 -2.21 12.34
C LEU A 369 17.23 -2.33 12.52
N VAL A 370 17.63 -3.22 13.41
CA VAL A 370 19.03 -3.59 13.66
C VAL A 370 19.24 -5.06 13.27
N GLN A 371 20.49 -5.51 13.29
CA GLN A 371 20.93 -6.79 12.75
C GLN A 371 20.81 -6.88 11.23
N THR A 372 21.96 -7.07 10.62
CA THR A 372 22.09 -7.04 9.19
C THR A 372 21.22 -8.06 8.46
N GLY A 373 21.15 -9.30 8.98
CA GLY A 373 20.29 -10.34 8.40
C GLY A 373 18.80 -10.00 8.47
N THR A 374 18.36 -9.38 9.57
CA THR A 374 16.99 -8.88 9.74
C THR A 374 16.67 -7.78 8.73
N ILE A 375 17.59 -6.81 8.58
CA ILE A 375 17.43 -5.71 7.61
C ILE A 375 17.31 -6.29 6.19
N MET A 376 18.21 -7.18 5.79
CA MET A 376 18.20 -7.76 4.44
C MET A 376 16.94 -8.58 4.15
N ARG A 377 16.46 -9.39 5.09
CA ARG A 377 15.19 -10.13 4.94
C ARG A 377 13.98 -9.20 4.89
N TYR A 378 13.95 -8.14 5.69
CA TYR A 378 12.88 -7.14 5.66
C TYR A 378 12.84 -6.44 4.30
N LEU A 379 13.98 -5.94 3.81
CA LEU A 379 14.07 -5.28 2.50
C LEU A 379 13.80 -6.27 1.37
N GLY A 380 14.20 -7.53 1.52
CA GLY A 380 13.88 -8.59 0.59
C GLY A 380 12.38 -8.76 0.39
N LYS A 381 11.60 -8.74 1.47
CA LYS A 381 10.13 -8.78 1.40
C LYS A 381 9.53 -7.50 0.80
N VAL A 382 10.04 -6.34 1.20
CA VAL A 382 9.52 -5.03 0.76
C VAL A 382 9.74 -4.80 -0.74
N TYR A 383 10.85 -5.27 -1.30
CA TYR A 383 11.23 -5.03 -2.70
C TYR A 383 11.10 -6.26 -3.60
N ASP A 384 10.39 -7.31 -3.17
CA ASP A 384 10.16 -8.54 -3.96
C ASP A 384 11.46 -9.28 -4.36
N LEU A 385 12.40 -9.38 -3.42
CA LEU A 385 13.70 -10.04 -3.54
C LEU A 385 13.83 -11.27 -2.61
N ASN A 386 12.72 -11.84 -2.14
CA ASN A 386 12.66 -12.93 -1.16
C ASN A 386 12.04 -14.22 -1.74
N GLY A 387 12.23 -14.47 -3.03
CA GLY A 387 11.65 -15.63 -3.74
C GLY A 387 10.16 -15.50 -4.01
N ALA A 388 9.61 -16.44 -4.78
CA ALA A 388 8.20 -16.50 -5.15
C ALA A 388 7.33 -17.31 -4.18
N ASN A 389 7.94 -18.14 -3.34
CA ASN A 389 7.28 -19.04 -2.40
C ASN A 389 8.18 -19.31 -1.18
N ASP A 390 7.64 -20.01 -0.18
CA ASP A 390 8.34 -20.26 1.09
C ASP A 390 9.59 -21.14 0.94
N ASP A 391 9.60 -22.08 -0.02
CA ASP A 391 10.77 -22.94 -0.29
C ASP A 391 11.93 -22.13 -0.88
N GLU A 392 11.65 -21.26 -1.85
CA GLU A 392 12.65 -20.32 -2.38
C GLU A 392 13.13 -19.35 -1.29
N ALA A 393 12.21 -18.82 -0.47
CA ALA A 393 12.58 -17.94 0.63
C ALA A 393 13.52 -18.63 1.63
N ALA A 394 13.24 -19.89 1.98
CA ALA A 394 14.08 -20.70 2.86
C ALA A 394 15.45 -21.00 2.23
N PHE A 395 15.50 -21.29 0.93
CA PHE A 395 16.77 -21.49 0.22
C PHE A 395 17.62 -20.22 0.20
N ILE A 396 17.03 -19.06 -0.10
CA ILE A 396 17.73 -17.76 -0.08
C ILE A 396 18.28 -17.48 1.31
N ASP A 397 17.51 -17.78 2.36
CA ASP A 397 17.92 -17.61 3.75
C ASP A 397 19.13 -18.51 4.09
N MET A 398 19.04 -19.81 3.78
CA MET A 398 20.14 -20.75 3.94
C MET A 398 21.41 -20.30 3.19
N PHE A 399 21.25 -19.81 1.97
CA PHE A 399 22.37 -19.30 1.17
C PHE A 399 22.98 -18.04 1.82
N PHE A 400 22.14 -17.09 2.23
CA PHE A 400 22.57 -15.86 2.88
C PHE A 400 23.37 -16.13 4.16
N GLU A 401 22.89 -17.03 5.03
CA GLU A 401 23.58 -17.40 6.26
C GLU A 401 24.89 -18.17 5.96
N GLY A 402 24.89 -19.03 4.93
CA GLY A 402 26.12 -19.68 4.47
C GLY A 402 27.21 -18.69 4.03
N VAL A 403 26.84 -17.63 3.30
CA VAL A 403 27.78 -16.55 2.94
C VAL A 403 28.22 -15.77 4.19
N ARG A 404 27.30 -15.50 5.12
CA ARG A 404 27.59 -14.82 6.38
C ARG A 404 28.62 -15.59 7.23
N ASP A 405 28.56 -16.91 7.26
CA ASP A 405 29.56 -17.72 7.97
C ASP A 405 30.96 -17.57 7.37
N VAL A 406 31.08 -17.49 6.03
CA VAL A 406 32.38 -17.19 5.38
C VAL A 406 32.86 -15.80 5.74
N ARG A 407 31.95 -14.81 5.77
CA ARG A 407 32.26 -13.45 6.22
C ARG A 407 32.78 -13.42 7.66
N ILE A 408 32.21 -14.21 8.57
CA ILE A 408 32.71 -14.28 9.96
C ILE A 408 34.14 -14.83 10.01
N LYS A 409 34.49 -15.82 9.19
CA LYS A 409 35.88 -16.32 9.07
C LYS A 409 36.82 -15.22 8.56
N TYR A 410 36.40 -14.48 7.53
CA TYR A 410 37.17 -13.32 7.03
C TYR A 410 37.41 -12.28 8.12
N ILE A 411 36.37 -11.93 8.89
CA ILE A 411 36.50 -10.98 10.00
C ILE A 411 37.48 -11.47 11.06
N ARG A 412 37.44 -12.75 11.42
CA ARG A 412 38.39 -13.35 12.38
C ARG A 412 39.83 -13.32 11.88
N TYR A 413 40.04 -13.61 10.60
CA TYR A 413 41.33 -13.44 9.95
C TYR A 413 41.81 -11.97 10.02
N ILE A 414 40.96 -11.01 9.64
CA ILE A 414 41.33 -9.59 9.56
C ILE A 414 41.60 -8.98 10.95
N TYR A 415 40.67 -9.14 11.90
CA TYR A 415 40.68 -8.40 13.18
C TYR A 415 41.25 -9.19 14.36
N HIS A 416 41.29 -10.53 14.29
CA HIS A 416 41.68 -11.37 15.43
C HIS A 416 42.95 -12.19 15.19
N ASN A 417 43.54 -12.13 13.98
CA ASN A 417 44.74 -12.88 13.61
C ASN A 417 44.62 -14.39 13.88
N GLU A 418 43.40 -14.95 13.82
CA GLU A 418 43.16 -16.37 14.10
C GLU A 418 43.85 -17.28 13.06
N GLU A 419 44.13 -16.77 11.86
CA GLU A 419 44.83 -17.49 10.78
C GLU A 419 45.87 -16.59 10.08
N THR A 420 46.89 -17.23 9.49
CA THR A 420 47.83 -16.56 8.59
C THR A 420 47.17 -16.27 7.23
N ARG A 421 47.70 -15.31 6.46
CA ARG A 421 47.19 -15.04 5.10
C ARG A 421 47.24 -16.30 4.24
N GLU A 422 48.33 -17.06 4.33
CA GLU A 422 48.53 -18.27 3.55
C GLU A 422 47.48 -19.35 3.88
N GLN A 423 47.23 -19.60 5.16
CA GLN A 423 46.20 -20.54 5.60
C GLN A 423 44.80 -20.10 5.13
N PHE A 424 44.48 -18.81 5.32
CA PHE A 424 43.17 -18.30 4.97
C PHE A 424 42.91 -18.32 3.46
N VAL A 425 43.85 -17.80 2.66
CA VAL A 425 43.72 -17.66 1.21
C VAL A 425 43.86 -18.99 0.47
N ASN A 426 44.74 -19.90 0.92
CA ASN A 426 45.00 -21.15 0.20
C ASN A 426 44.14 -22.33 0.67
N VAL A 427 43.61 -22.29 1.90
CA VAL A 427 42.87 -23.41 2.50
C VAL A 427 41.46 -23.02 2.89
N THR A 428 41.30 -22.09 3.84
CA THR A 428 40.02 -21.81 4.49
C THR A 428 38.99 -21.21 3.52
N LEU A 429 39.39 -20.21 2.75
CA LEU A 429 38.51 -19.51 1.81
C LEU A 429 38.17 -20.36 0.58
N PRO A 430 39.11 -21.04 -0.10
CA PRO A 430 38.78 -21.95 -1.20
C PRO A 430 37.81 -23.06 -0.80
N ALA A 431 38.00 -23.69 0.36
CA ALA A 431 37.10 -24.74 0.84
C ALA A 431 35.67 -24.23 1.12
N ALA A 432 35.52 -22.95 1.49
CA ALA A 432 34.22 -22.33 1.67
C ALA A 432 33.57 -21.95 0.33
N LEU A 433 34.34 -21.39 -0.60
CA LEU A 433 33.87 -21.01 -1.94
C LEU A 433 33.46 -22.23 -2.77
N GLU A 434 34.11 -23.38 -2.61
CA GLU A 434 33.71 -24.63 -3.25
C GLU A 434 32.28 -25.03 -2.85
N LYS A 435 31.96 -24.94 -1.56
CA LYS A 435 30.61 -25.23 -1.04
C LYS A 435 29.58 -24.23 -1.54
N LEU A 436 29.92 -22.93 -1.56
CA LEU A 436 29.03 -21.89 -2.07
C LEU A 436 28.79 -22.04 -3.58
N GLU A 437 29.82 -22.39 -4.37
CA GLU A 437 29.67 -22.62 -5.80
C GLU A 437 28.81 -23.87 -6.08
N ALA A 438 29.01 -24.94 -5.31
CA ALA A 438 28.16 -26.13 -5.38
C ALA A 438 26.69 -25.79 -5.06
N LEU A 439 26.46 -24.99 -4.02
CA LEU A 439 25.12 -24.55 -3.64
C LEU A 439 24.49 -23.62 -4.70
N PHE A 440 25.28 -22.74 -5.31
CA PHE A 440 24.81 -21.83 -6.38
C PHE A 440 24.33 -22.61 -7.61
N LYS A 441 24.96 -23.76 -7.90
CA LYS A 441 24.59 -24.62 -9.03
C LYS A 441 23.26 -25.39 -8.82
N VAL A 442 22.69 -25.41 -7.61
CA VAL A 442 21.41 -26.10 -7.33
C VAL A 442 20.25 -25.49 -8.13
N HIS A 443 20.23 -24.17 -8.29
CA HIS A 443 19.27 -23.49 -9.14
C HIS A 443 19.98 -22.96 -10.41
N PRO A 444 19.80 -23.61 -11.57
CA PRO A 444 20.44 -23.17 -12.80
C PRO A 444 19.92 -21.78 -13.19
N GLY A 445 20.85 -20.84 -13.41
CA GLY A 445 20.53 -19.49 -13.86
C GLY A 445 21.62 -18.49 -13.51
N ASP A 446 21.26 -17.22 -13.59
CA ASP A 446 22.16 -16.08 -13.45
C ASP A 446 22.35 -15.60 -11.99
N PHE A 447 21.47 -16.02 -11.07
CA PHE A 447 21.36 -15.58 -9.67
C PHE A 447 21.18 -16.79 -8.73
N VAL A 448 21.24 -16.55 -7.41
CA VAL A 448 21.15 -17.58 -6.36
C VAL A 448 19.90 -18.48 -6.49
N ILE A 449 18.77 -17.95 -6.95
CA ILE A 449 17.52 -18.69 -7.21
C ILE A 449 17.15 -18.73 -8.70
N GLY A 450 18.14 -18.95 -9.56
CA GLY A 450 17.94 -19.09 -11.00
C GLY A 450 17.95 -17.74 -11.71
N ASN A 451 16.83 -17.30 -12.30
CA ASN A 451 16.80 -16.11 -13.17
C ASN A 451 16.27 -14.83 -12.50
N LYS A 452 15.95 -14.88 -11.20
CA LYS A 452 15.49 -13.72 -10.43
C LYS A 452 16.53 -13.36 -9.37
N ILE A 453 16.86 -12.08 -9.27
CA ILE A 453 17.73 -11.57 -8.21
C ILE A 453 17.00 -11.60 -6.85
N SER A 454 17.74 -11.87 -5.80
CA SER A 454 17.30 -11.97 -4.41
C SER A 454 18.18 -11.14 -3.48
N TYR A 455 17.80 -11.01 -2.21
CA TYR A 455 18.64 -10.31 -1.24
C TYR A 455 19.95 -11.05 -0.93
N ALA A 456 20.04 -12.36 -1.18
CA ALA A 456 21.27 -13.14 -1.01
C ALA A 456 22.32 -12.84 -2.09
N ASP A 457 21.89 -12.39 -3.28
CA ASP A 457 22.82 -12.04 -4.36
C ASP A 457 23.71 -10.85 -3.99
N TYR A 458 23.20 -9.88 -3.22
CA TYR A 458 23.98 -8.70 -2.83
C TYR A 458 25.07 -9.02 -1.79
N ILE A 459 24.79 -9.89 -0.81
CA ILE A 459 25.82 -10.34 0.13
C ILE A 459 26.86 -11.21 -0.58
N LEU A 460 26.42 -12.13 -1.45
CA LEU A 460 27.34 -12.96 -2.23
C LEU A 460 28.27 -12.09 -3.09
N PHE A 461 27.72 -11.13 -3.82
CA PHE A 461 28.52 -10.22 -4.64
C PHE A 461 29.52 -9.43 -3.81
N GLU A 462 29.07 -8.82 -2.71
CA GLU A 462 29.95 -8.00 -1.87
C GLU A 462 31.10 -8.82 -1.31
N GLU A 463 30.84 -10.04 -0.81
CA GLU A 463 31.89 -10.87 -0.26
C GLU A 463 32.85 -11.39 -1.33
N LEU A 464 32.35 -11.79 -2.51
CA LEU A 464 33.23 -12.15 -3.64
C LEU A 464 34.12 -10.99 -4.07
N ASP A 465 33.61 -9.76 -4.04
CA ASP A 465 34.38 -8.55 -4.36
C ASP A 465 35.43 -8.23 -3.29
N VAL A 466 35.11 -8.44 -2.01
CA VAL A 466 36.09 -8.36 -0.91
C VAL A 466 37.19 -9.40 -1.09
N TYR A 467 36.83 -10.65 -1.36
CA TYR A 467 37.80 -11.73 -1.53
C TYR A 467 38.69 -11.53 -2.75
N ASN A 468 38.15 -11.00 -3.85
CA ASN A 468 38.92 -10.63 -5.03
C ASN A 468 39.89 -9.47 -4.74
N THR A 469 39.61 -8.62 -3.75
CA THR A 469 40.55 -7.58 -3.32
C THR A 469 41.68 -8.17 -2.46
N LEU A 470 41.36 -9.17 -1.64
CA LEU A 470 42.34 -9.90 -0.83
C LEU A 470 43.33 -10.69 -1.70
N ASP A 471 42.82 -11.36 -2.75
CA ASP A 471 43.60 -12.09 -3.75
C ASP A 471 42.82 -12.18 -5.07
N ASP A 472 43.32 -11.54 -6.14
CA ASP A 472 42.62 -11.46 -7.43
C ASP A 472 42.54 -12.81 -8.17
N SER A 473 43.34 -13.80 -7.73
CA SER A 473 43.36 -15.13 -8.31
C SER A 473 42.35 -16.08 -7.68
N ILE A 474 41.76 -15.71 -6.52
CA ILE A 474 40.92 -16.61 -5.71
C ILE A 474 39.72 -17.18 -6.49
N LEU A 475 39.10 -16.36 -7.35
CA LEU A 475 37.91 -16.75 -8.11
C LEU A 475 38.24 -17.54 -9.39
N ASN A 476 39.51 -17.69 -9.78
CA ASN A 476 39.88 -18.45 -10.98
C ASN A 476 39.52 -19.94 -10.87
N LYS A 477 39.46 -20.48 -9.64
CA LYS A 477 39.04 -21.85 -9.37
C LYS A 477 37.52 -22.04 -9.34
N PHE A 478 36.76 -20.94 -9.34
CA PHE A 478 35.30 -20.92 -9.16
C PHE A 478 34.65 -20.13 -10.31
N PRO A 479 34.64 -20.67 -11.54
CA PRO A 479 34.23 -19.93 -12.73
C PRO A 479 32.78 -19.46 -12.69
N VAL A 480 31.88 -20.16 -11.98
CA VAL A 480 30.47 -19.77 -11.85
C VAL A 480 30.35 -18.56 -10.93
N LEU A 481 31.04 -18.58 -9.78
CA LEU A 481 31.06 -17.43 -8.87
C LEU A 481 31.78 -16.22 -9.49
N LYS A 482 32.85 -16.46 -10.26
CA LYS A 482 33.54 -15.41 -11.03
C LYS A 482 32.59 -14.75 -12.04
N ALA A 483 31.88 -15.56 -12.82
CA ALA A 483 30.91 -15.06 -13.80
C ALA A 483 29.75 -14.32 -13.12
N PHE A 484 29.25 -14.80 -11.99
CA PHE A 484 28.24 -14.12 -11.18
C PHE A 484 28.72 -12.74 -10.72
N ARG A 485 29.93 -12.64 -10.15
CA ARG A 485 30.51 -11.37 -9.70
C ARG A 485 30.56 -10.35 -10.83
N GLU A 486 31.07 -10.74 -11.99
CA GLU A 486 31.13 -9.87 -13.17
C GLU A 486 29.75 -9.43 -13.66
N ARG A 487 28.75 -10.32 -13.58
CA ARG A 487 27.37 -10.00 -13.95
C ARG A 487 26.77 -8.95 -13.04
N ILE A 488 26.92 -9.09 -11.72
CA ILE A 488 26.41 -8.12 -10.75
C ILE A 488 27.16 -6.78 -10.86
N TRP A 489 28.49 -6.81 -11.04
CA TRP A 489 29.30 -5.61 -11.25
C TRP A 489 28.79 -4.75 -12.43
N ASN A 490 28.40 -5.42 -13.52
CA ASN A 490 27.96 -4.75 -14.75
C ASN A 490 26.45 -4.41 -14.77
N ARG A 491 25.73 -4.58 -13.67
CA ARG A 491 24.32 -4.17 -13.61
C ARG A 491 24.20 -2.66 -13.75
N LYS A 492 23.23 -2.22 -14.56
CA LYS A 492 23.05 -0.82 -14.96
C LYS A 492 23.03 0.16 -13.79
N ASN A 493 22.36 -0.20 -12.68
CA ASN A 493 22.20 0.69 -11.53
C ASN A 493 23.41 0.64 -10.58
N LEU A 494 24.13 -0.49 -10.53
CA LEU A 494 25.30 -0.66 -9.66
C LEU A 494 26.59 -0.13 -10.26
N LYS A 495 26.78 -0.23 -11.58
CA LYS A 495 28.05 0.07 -12.24
C LYS A 495 28.63 1.42 -11.84
N THR A 496 27.84 2.49 -11.93
CA THR A 496 28.27 3.85 -11.56
C THR A 496 28.60 3.97 -10.06
N TYR A 497 27.84 3.31 -9.19
CA TYR A 497 28.12 3.29 -7.76
C TYR A 497 29.44 2.57 -7.45
N LEU A 498 29.68 1.43 -8.10
CA LEU A 498 30.87 0.61 -7.90
C LEU A 498 32.14 1.30 -8.43
N GLU A 499 32.07 1.90 -9.62
CA GLU A 499 33.16 2.71 -10.19
C GLU A 499 33.53 3.86 -9.25
N LYS A 500 32.53 4.57 -8.72
CA LYS A 500 32.74 5.62 -7.72
C LYS A 500 33.33 5.07 -6.42
N ARG A 501 32.83 3.94 -5.92
CA ARG A 501 33.34 3.29 -4.70
C ARG A 501 34.83 2.96 -4.81
N VAL A 502 35.27 2.48 -5.98
CA VAL A 502 36.68 2.21 -6.28
C VAL A 502 37.48 3.51 -6.36
N ALA A 503 36.97 4.52 -7.07
CA ALA A 503 37.64 5.82 -7.21
C ALA A 503 37.83 6.53 -5.85
N ASP A 504 36.81 6.47 -4.99
CA ASP A 504 36.80 7.03 -3.64
C ASP A 504 37.65 6.19 -2.65
N LYS A 505 38.19 5.04 -3.08
CA LYS A 505 38.96 4.09 -2.26
C LYS A 505 38.28 3.77 -0.94
N VAL A 506 36.97 3.52 -0.98
CA VAL A 506 36.19 3.24 0.23
C VAL A 506 36.74 2.00 0.93
N TRP A 507 37.10 2.14 2.19
CA TRP A 507 37.73 1.08 2.97
C TRP A 507 36.79 -0.13 3.11
N ILE A 508 37.32 -1.34 2.96
CA ILE A 508 36.56 -2.58 3.19
C ILE A 508 36.31 -2.78 4.69
N ASN A 509 37.38 -2.62 5.47
CA ASN A 509 37.45 -2.85 6.91
C ASN A 509 37.85 -1.55 7.63
N ALA A 510 37.66 -1.49 8.94
CA ALA A 510 38.07 -0.35 9.77
C ALA A 510 39.59 -0.33 10.08
N ILE A 511 40.36 -1.23 9.49
CA ILE A 511 41.82 -1.33 9.65
C ILE A 511 42.48 -1.45 8.28
N ASP A 512 43.76 -1.05 8.20
CA ASP A 512 44.58 -1.13 6.98
C ASP A 512 45.09 -2.57 6.74
N ARG A 513 44.13 -3.49 6.66
CA ARG A 513 44.34 -4.88 6.29
C ARG A 513 43.15 -5.28 5.44
N GLN A 514 43.41 -5.54 4.17
CA GLN A 514 42.39 -5.83 3.17
C GLN A 514 42.73 -7.11 2.43
#